data_AF-A0A378MB97-F1
#
_entry.id   AF-A0A378MB97-F1
#
_cell.length_a   1.000
_cell.length_b   1.000
_cell.length_c   1.000
_cell.angle_alpha   90.00
_cell.angle_beta   90.00
_cell.angle_gamma   90.00
#
_symmetry.space_group_name_H-M   'P 1'
#
loop_
_entity.id
_entity.type
_entity.pdbx_description
1 polymer ?
#
loop_
_entity_poly.entity_id
_entity_poly.type
_entity_poly.pdbx_seq_one_letter_code
_entity_poly.pdbx_strand_id
1 'polypeptide(L)'
;MKKKETGMRRGLSLIAHNKPKSIVSEKFRGIRTNIMFSTADSEVKTVVVTSEKPSSGKSTISANLAITYAQAGFKTLLIDGDMRKPTQHYQFNKSNIEGLSKLIIKKSDFEKSILDTGIDNLHLLTSGPIPHIHRS
;
A
#
# COMPACT_ATOMS: atom_id res chain seq x y z
N MET A 1 1.03 -34.21 10.36
CA MET A 1 0.00 -33.24 9.92
C MET A 1 0.69 -31.94 9.53
N LYS A 2 0.74 -31.58 8.23
CA LYS A 2 1.41 -30.36 7.76
C LYS A 2 0.43 -29.17 7.90
N LYS A 3 0.80 -28.15 8.70
CA LYS A 3 0.11 -26.84 8.72
C LYS A 3 0.16 -26.26 7.30
N LYS A 4 -1.00 -26.13 6.65
CA LYS A 4 -1.15 -25.30 5.45
C LYS A 4 -1.06 -23.83 5.88
N GLU A 5 0.14 -23.28 5.91
CA GLU A 5 0.30 -21.84 5.83
C GLU A 5 -0.29 -21.40 4.49
N THR A 6 -1.37 -20.63 4.55
CA THR A 6 -1.98 -19.95 3.41
C THR A 6 -0.99 -18.88 2.95
N GLY A 7 0.02 -19.30 2.19
CA GLY A 7 1.01 -18.41 1.61
C GLY A 7 0.31 -17.38 0.72
N MET A 8 0.20 -16.15 1.22
CA MET A 8 -0.07 -14.98 0.40
C MET A 8 0.92 -15.05 -0.76
N ARG A 9 0.42 -15.26 -1.98
CA ARG A 9 1.26 -15.50 -3.16
C ARG A 9 2.09 -14.25 -3.43
N ARG A 10 3.31 -14.22 -2.88
CA ARG A 10 4.27 -13.12 -2.96
C ARG A 10 4.42 -12.71 -4.42
N GLY A 11 4.21 -11.43 -4.72
CA GLY A 11 4.27 -10.86 -6.06
C GLY A 11 2.97 -10.89 -6.87
N LEU A 12 2.04 -11.83 -6.70
CA LEU A 12 0.85 -11.89 -7.60
C LEU A 12 -0.16 -10.76 -7.41
N SER A 13 -0.08 -10.01 -6.32
CA SER A 13 -1.00 -8.91 -6.06
C SER A 13 -0.61 -7.61 -6.77
N LEU A 14 0.64 -7.43 -7.22
CA LEU A 14 1.11 -6.21 -7.90
C LEU A 14 0.86 -6.26 -9.42
N ILE A 15 -0.40 -6.45 -9.81
CA ILE A 15 -0.85 -6.69 -11.20
C ILE A 15 -0.44 -5.54 -12.13
N ALA A 16 -0.61 -4.28 -11.70
CA ALA A 16 -0.27 -3.09 -12.47
C ALA A 16 1.23 -2.99 -12.80
N HIS A 17 2.08 -3.58 -11.95
CA HIS A 17 3.52 -3.66 -12.18
C HIS A 17 3.90 -4.89 -13.01
N ASN A 18 3.41 -6.07 -12.64
CA ASN A 18 3.81 -7.33 -13.28
C ASN A 18 3.18 -7.55 -14.66
N LYS A 19 2.00 -6.99 -14.90
CA LYS A 19 1.24 -7.13 -16.15
C LYS A 19 0.70 -5.76 -16.59
N PRO A 20 1.58 -4.79 -16.90
CA PRO A 20 1.18 -3.39 -17.08
C PRO A 20 0.21 -3.18 -18.25
N LYS A 21 0.24 -4.03 -19.28
CA LYS A 21 -0.65 -3.97 -20.46
C LYS A 21 -1.94 -4.81 -20.33
N SER A 22 -2.21 -5.38 -19.15
CA SER A 22 -3.41 -6.21 -18.96
C SER A 22 -4.68 -5.38 -18.84
N ILE A 23 -5.83 -5.98 -19.16
CA ILE A 23 -7.15 -5.37 -18.97
C ILE A 23 -7.34 -4.94 -17.50
N VAL A 24 -6.87 -5.73 -16.55
CA VAL A 24 -6.98 -5.41 -15.11
C VAL A 24 -6.17 -4.14 -14.77
N SER A 25 -4.97 -4.01 -15.33
CA SER A 25 -4.14 -2.81 -15.15
C SER A 25 -4.79 -1.56 -15.76
N GLU A 26 -5.43 -1.69 -16.92
CA GLU A 26 -6.23 -0.59 -17.51
C GLU A 26 -7.39 -0.17 -16.60
N LYS A 27 -8.05 -1.10 -15.89
CA LYS A 27 -9.07 -0.74 -14.90
C LYS A 27 -8.51 0.09 -13.76
N PHE A 28 -7.30 -0.21 -13.26
CA PHE A 28 -6.64 0.64 -12.27
C PHE A 28 -6.26 2.02 -12.79
N ARG A 29 -5.89 2.15 -14.07
CA ARG A 29 -5.69 3.47 -14.72
C ARG A 29 -6.99 4.25 -14.79
N GLY A 30 -8.09 3.58 -15.13
CA GLY A 30 -9.43 4.18 -15.09
C GLY A 30 -9.82 4.70 -13.71
N ILE A 31 -9.59 3.92 -12.65
CA ILE A 31 -9.83 4.37 -11.26
C ILE A 31 -9.00 5.61 -10.92
N ARG A 32 -7.70 5.61 -11.24
CA ARG A 32 -6.82 6.78 -11.04
C ARG A 32 -7.38 8.02 -11.75
N THR A 33 -7.72 7.89 -13.03
CA THR A 33 -8.29 8.97 -13.84
C THR A 33 -9.59 9.50 -13.21
N ASN A 34 -10.51 8.62 -12.81
CA ASN A 34 -11.76 9.04 -12.18
C ASN A 34 -11.55 9.78 -10.85
N ILE A 35 -10.55 9.37 -10.05
CA ILE A 35 -10.21 10.08 -8.82
C ILE A 35 -9.66 11.47 -9.12
N MET A 36 -8.73 11.58 -10.08
CA MET A 36 -8.15 12.87 -10.48
C MET A 36 -9.21 13.86 -10.98
N PHE A 37 -10.29 13.36 -11.61
CA PHE A 37 -11.40 14.18 -12.10
C PHE A 37 -12.62 14.23 -11.17
N SER A 38 -12.52 13.70 -9.95
CA SER A 38 -13.65 13.65 -9.00
C SER A 38 -14.00 14.99 -8.38
N THR A 39 -13.08 15.96 -8.43
CA THR A 39 -13.21 17.30 -7.87
C THR A 39 -13.03 18.34 -8.97
N ALA A 40 -13.99 19.24 -9.13
CA ALA A 40 -13.96 20.26 -10.18
C ALA A 40 -12.86 21.32 -9.95
N ASP A 41 -12.62 21.68 -8.68
CA ASP A 41 -11.86 22.88 -8.31
C ASP A 41 -10.57 22.59 -7.53
N SER A 42 -10.21 21.33 -7.29
CA SER A 42 -9.01 21.00 -6.50
C SER A 42 -8.35 19.69 -6.91
N GLU A 43 -7.03 19.63 -6.74
CA GLU A 43 -6.23 18.44 -6.98
C GLU A 43 -6.33 17.46 -5.79
N VAL A 44 -6.76 16.22 -6.05
CA VAL A 44 -6.78 15.17 -5.02
C VAL A 44 -5.36 14.64 -4.78
N LYS A 45 -4.72 15.10 -3.70
CA LYS A 45 -3.35 14.70 -3.32
C LYS A 45 -3.30 13.50 -2.35
N THR A 46 -4.42 13.13 -1.76
CA THR A 46 -4.47 12.07 -0.74
C THR A 46 -5.78 11.31 -0.84
N VAL A 47 -5.69 9.98 -0.78
CA VAL A 47 -6.83 9.06 -0.88
C VAL A 47 -6.74 8.03 0.22
N VAL A 48 -7.83 7.83 0.96
CA VAL A 48 -7.98 6.74 1.91
C VAL A 48 -8.76 5.61 1.26
N VAL A 49 -8.21 4.39 1.26
CA VAL A 49 -8.89 3.18 0.78
C VAL A 49 -9.33 2.34 1.95
N THR A 50 -10.64 2.14 2.09
CA THR A 50 -11.25 1.32 3.14
C THR A 50 -12.35 0.42 2.57
N SER A 51 -12.88 -0.49 3.38
CA SER A 51 -13.95 -1.41 2.99
C SER A 51 -14.78 -1.82 4.20
N GLU A 52 -16.01 -2.25 3.97
CA GLU A 52 -16.95 -2.66 5.02
C GLU A 52 -16.60 -3.99 5.69
N LYS A 53 -15.81 -4.84 5.03
CA LYS A 53 -15.40 -6.16 5.54
C LYS A 53 -13.89 -6.42 5.42
N PRO A 54 -13.30 -7.21 6.34
CA PRO A 54 -11.96 -7.77 6.16
C PRO A 54 -11.84 -8.59 4.87
N SER A 55 -10.63 -8.69 4.33
CA SER A 55 -10.31 -9.52 3.15
C SER A 55 -11.05 -9.14 1.85
N SER A 56 -11.57 -7.92 1.75
CA SER A 56 -12.21 -7.34 0.56
C SER A 56 -11.25 -7.04 -0.62
N GLY A 57 -9.94 -7.16 -0.41
CA GLY A 57 -8.93 -6.79 -1.40
C GLY A 57 -8.46 -5.33 -1.32
N LYS A 58 -8.87 -4.55 -0.31
CA LYS A 58 -8.45 -3.14 -0.10
C LYS A 58 -6.93 -2.91 -0.22
N SER A 59 -6.11 -3.81 0.31
CA SER A 59 -4.64 -3.71 0.25
C SER A 59 -4.09 -3.94 -1.15
N THR A 60 -4.72 -4.84 -1.92
CA THR A 60 -4.39 -5.08 -3.32
C THR A 60 -4.80 -3.88 -4.17
N ILE A 61 -5.99 -3.32 -3.93
CA ILE A 61 -6.49 -2.14 -4.66
C ILE A 61 -5.56 -0.94 -4.43
N SER A 62 -5.24 -0.64 -3.17
CA SER A 62 -4.35 0.48 -2.82
C SER A 62 -2.94 0.31 -3.40
N ALA A 63 -2.35 -0.89 -3.37
CA ALA A 63 -1.04 -1.14 -3.97
C ALA A 63 -1.03 -0.90 -5.48
N ASN A 64 -2.01 -1.44 -6.21
CA ASN A 64 -2.07 -1.28 -7.67
C ASN A 64 -2.43 0.15 -8.08
N LEU A 65 -3.29 0.82 -7.31
CA LEU A 65 -3.60 2.23 -7.53
C LEU A 65 -2.36 3.10 -7.32
N ALA A 66 -1.58 2.87 -6.26
CA ALA A 66 -0.33 3.59 -6.04
C ALA A 66 0.67 3.36 -7.19
N ILE A 67 0.77 2.13 -7.70
CA ILE A 67 1.60 1.82 -8.89
C ILE A 67 1.11 2.61 -10.11
N THR A 68 -0.20 2.71 -10.37
CA THR A 68 -0.68 3.47 -11.54
C THR A 68 -0.46 4.98 -11.39
N TYR A 69 -0.49 5.54 -10.19
CA TYR A 69 -0.05 6.92 -9.95
C TYR A 69 1.44 7.09 -10.24
N ALA A 70 2.28 6.21 -9.70
CA ALA A 70 3.74 6.24 -9.92
C ALA A 70 4.12 6.12 -11.41
N GLN A 71 3.46 5.21 -12.15
CA GLN A 71 3.62 5.06 -13.60
C GLN A 71 3.20 6.29 -14.42
N ALA A 72 2.33 7.14 -13.88
CA ALA A 72 1.97 8.41 -14.51
C ALA A 72 2.94 9.56 -14.17
N GLY A 73 4.02 9.28 -13.44
CA GLY A 73 5.06 10.25 -13.10
C GLY A 73 4.86 10.95 -11.76
N PHE A 74 3.80 10.61 -11.00
CA PHE A 74 3.58 11.19 -9.68
C PHE A 74 4.51 10.56 -8.64
N LYS A 75 5.20 11.40 -7.86
CA LYS A 75 5.90 10.96 -6.65
C LYS A 75 4.88 10.45 -5.63
N THR A 76 4.76 9.14 -5.51
CA THR A 76 3.68 8.46 -4.80
C THR A 76 4.22 7.81 -3.54
N LEU A 77 3.54 8.04 -2.41
CA LEU A 77 3.78 7.34 -1.15
C LEU A 77 2.56 6.48 -0.81
N LEU A 78 2.75 5.16 -0.75
CA LEU A 78 1.75 4.24 -0.21
C LEU A 78 1.98 4.07 1.29
N ILE A 79 0.93 4.30 2.09
CA ILE A 79 0.99 4.16 3.55
C ILE A 79 0.10 2.99 3.99
N ASP A 80 0.65 2.01 4.69
CA ASP A 80 -0.13 0.93 5.33
C ASP A 80 -0.69 1.40 6.68
N GLY A 81 -1.89 1.98 6.64
CA GLY A 81 -2.61 2.41 7.85
C GLY A 81 -3.23 1.26 8.66
N ASP A 82 -3.21 0.01 8.17
CA ASP A 82 -3.79 -1.14 8.88
C ASP A 82 -2.77 -1.72 9.87
N MET A 83 -2.63 -1.08 11.04
CA MET A 83 -1.73 -1.53 12.11
C MET A 83 -2.24 -2.79 12.86
N ARG A 84 -3.37 -3.38 12.45
CA ARG A 84 -3.92 -4.60 13.07
C ARG A 84 -3.57 -5.84 12.26
N LYS A 85 -3.73 -5.78 10.94
CA LYS A 85 -3.41 -6.87 10.01
C LYS A 85 -2.69 -6.31 8.78
N PRO A 86 -1.45 -5.78 8.95
CA PRO A 86 -0.73 -5.13 7.87
C PRO A 86 -0.35 -6.13 6.78
N THR A 87 -0.36 -5.64 5.54
CA THR A 87 -0.18 -6.51 4.36
C THR A 87 0.70 -5.91 3.28
N GLN A 88 0.92 -4.58 3.27
CA GLN A 88 1.70 -3.96 2.20
C GLN A 88 3.15 -4.42 2.21
N HIS A 89 3.77 -4.55 3.39
CA HIS A 89 5.16 -5.02 3.50
C HIS A 89 5.36 -6.42 2.90
N TYR A 90 4.36 -7.31 3.01
CA TYR A 90 4.41 -8.62 2.33
C TYR A 90 4.29 -8.52 0.81
N GLN A 91 3.44 -7.61 0.30
CA GLN A 91 3.24 -7.43 -1.13
C GLN A 91 4.49 -6.89 -1.82
N PHE A 92 5.17 -5.93 -1.19
CA PHE A 92 6.38 -5.28 -1.71
C PHE A 92 7.68 -5.95 -1.25
N ASN A 93 7.59 -7.05 -0.49
CA ASN A 93 8.73 -7.77 0.07
C ASN A 93 9.70 -6.85 0.85
N LYS A 94 9.13 -6.06 1.78
CA LYS A 94 9.87 -5.11 2.62
C LYS A 94 9.78 -5.48 4.11
N SER A 95 10.74 -4.98 4.87
CA SER A 95 10.74 -5.07 6.34
C SER A 95 9.56 -4.27 6.92
N ASN A 96 9.03 -4.74 8.05
CA ASN A 96 8.01 -4.02 8.84
C ASN A 96 8.51 -3.68 10.25
N ILE A 97 9.84 -3.62 10.43
CA ILE A 97 10.50 -3.31 11.71
C ILE A 97 10.37 -1.83 12.03
N GLU A 98 10.49 -0.98 11.01
CA GLU A 98 10.18 0.45 11.03
C GLU A 98 8.83 0.67 10.33
N GLY A 99 8.21 1.83 10.55
CA GLY A 99 6.95 2.18 9.90
C GLY A 99 6.07 3.10 10.75
N LEU A 100 4.82 3.25 10.32
CA LEU A 100 3.87 4.23 10.82
C LEU A 100 3.71 4.20 12.35
N SER A 101 3.58 3.01 12.95
CA SER A 101 3.38 2.86 14.40
C SER A 101 4.55 3.41 15.22
N LYS A 102 5.79 3.20 14.78
CA LYS A 102 6.99 3.75 15.41
C LYS A 102 7.18 5.24 15.13
N LEU A 103 6.85 5.70 13.93
CA LEU A 103 6.89 7.12 13.57
C LEU A 103 5.97 7.97 14.45
N ILE A 104 4.73 7.51 14.65
CA ILE A 104 3.73 8.25 15.46
C ILE A 104 4.23 8.44 16.89
N ILE A 105 4.90 7.43 17.46
CA ILE A 105 5.47 7.50 18.82
C ILE A 105 6.89 8.08 18.86
N LYS A 106 7.38 8.66 17.75
CA LYS A 106 8.72 9.27 17.61
C LYS A 106 9.87 8.33 18.00
N LYS A 107 9.72 7.02 17.76
CA LYS A 107 10.75 5.99 17.99
C LYS A 107 11.47 5.56 16.71
N SER A 108 11.29 6.30 15.62
CA SER A 108 11.96 6.08 14.35
C SER A 108 12.15 7.40 13.61
N ASP A 109 13.18 7.46 12.78
CA ASP A 109 13.42 8.59 11.88
C ASP A 109 12.52 8.47 10.66
N PHE A 110 11.98 9.59 10.19
CA PHE A 110 11.11 9.67 9.01
C PHE A 110 11.77 9.03 7.77
N GLU A 111 13.02 9.42 7.49
CA GLU A 111 13.80 8.92 6.35
C GLU A 111 14.05 7.40 6.42
N LYS A 112 14.19 6.83 7.63
CA LYS A 112 14.40 5.38 7.80
C LYS A 112 13.12 4.57 7.64
N SER A 113 11.96 5.21 7.81
CA SER A 113 10.66 4.55 7.77
C SER A 113 10.02 4.53 6.39
N ILE A 114 10.48 5.39 5.47
CA ILE A 114 10.05 5.39 4.08
C ILE A 114 10.97 4.47 3.27
N LEU A 115 10.39 3.43 2.70
CA LEU A 115 11.12 2.39 1.98
C LEU A 115 10.93 2.58 0.47
N ASP A 116 12.04 2.50 -0.28
CA ASP A 116 12.00 2.34 -1.72
C ASP A 116 11.33 1.00 -2.08
N THR A 117 10.43 1.00 -3.06
CA THR A 117 9.68 -0.20 -3.46
C THR A 117 10.34 -1.03 -4.57
N GLY A 118 11.34 -0.47 -5.27
CA GLY A 118 11.89 -0.98 -6.52
C GLY A 118 11.07 -0.57 -7.75
N ILE A 119 10.03 0.24 -7.57
CA ILE A 119 9.19 0.79 -8.65
C ILE A 119 9.42 2.29 -8.68
N ASP A 120 9.81 2.81 -9.85
CA ASP A 120 10.06 4.24 -10.05
C ASP A 120 8.89 5.10 -9.55
N ASN A 121 9.23 6.17 -8.85
CA ASN A 121 8.30 7.11 -8.22
C ASN A 121 7.39 6.54 -7.13
N LEU A 122 7.59 5.30 -6.65
CA LEU A 122 6.78 4.70 -5.60
C LEU A 122 7.59 4.38 -4.35
N HIS A 123 7.17 4.97 -3.24
CA HIS A 123 7.69 4.69 -1.91
C HIS A 123 6.62 4.03 -1.03
N LEU A 124 7.06 3.32 0.00
CA LEU A 124 6.19 2.62 0.94
C LEU A 124 6.53 3.02 2.38
N LEU A 125 5.54 3.51 3.10
CA LEU A 125 5.54 3.56 4.56
C LEU A 125 4.70 2.38 5.06
N THR A 126 5.36 1.37 5.62
CA THR A 126 4.68 0.21 6.20
C THR A 126 3.97 0.57 7.51
N SER A 127 3.20 -0.36 8.08
CA SER A 127 2.50 -0.11 9.33
C SER A 127 3.43 0.03 10.53
N GLY A 128 4.64 -0.54 10.46
CA GLY A 128 5.48 -0.81 11.60
C GLY A 128 4.96 -1.98 12.46
N PRO A 129 5.66 -2.30 13.56
CA PRO A 129 5.26 -3.35 14.49
C PRO A 129 3.82 -3.17 14.98
N ILE A 130 3.08 -4.26 15.11
CA ILE A 130 1.71 -4.26 15.63
C ILE A 130 1.77 -3.74 17.08
N PRO A 131 1.10 -2.62 17.41
CA PRO A 131 1.11 -2.10 18.77
C PRO A 131 0.48 -3.10 19.73
N HIS A 132 1.23 -3.58 20.72
CA HIS A 132 0.66 -4.32 21.84
C HIS A 132 0.03 -3.31 22.80
N ILE A 133 -1.29 -3.32 22.92
CA ILE A 133 -1.98 -2.63 24.01
C ILE A 133 -1.61 -3.40 25.28
N HIS A 134 -0.74 -2.83 26.14
CA HIS A 134 -0.66 -3.29 27.52
C HIS A 134 -2.05 -3.02 28.13
N ARG A 135 -2.78 -4.08 28.45
CA ARG A 135 -3.94 -3.97 29.34
C ARG A 135 -3.37 -3.66 30.72
N SER A 136 -3.47 -2.40 31.13
CA SER A 136 -3.40 -1.99 32.54
C SER A 136 -4.67 -2.42 33.26
#